data_AF-A0A7X2ST71-F1
#
_entry.id   AF-A0A7X2ST71-F1
#
_cell.length_a   1.000
_cell.length_b   1.000
_cell.length_c   1.000
_cell.angle_alpha   90.00
_cell.angle_beta   90.00
_cell.angle_gamma   90.00
#
_symmetry.space_group_name_H-M   'P 1'
#
loop_
_entity.id
_entity.type
_entity.pdbx_description
1 polymer ?
#
loop_
_entity_poly.entity_id
_entity_poly.type
_entity_poly.pdbx_seq_one_letter_code
_entity_poly.pdbx_strand_id
1 'polypeptide(L)' 'MRYSYDIVKRFYDLGLFTKENVQLFVRVNYFTQEDYNKMFPEDAQAQPAVAPTA' A
#
# COMPACT_ATOMS: atom_id res chain seq x y z
N MET A 1 -3.06 -0.71 16.30
CA MET A 1 -4.05 -0.01 15.46
C MET A 1 -3.59 -0.10 14.02
N ARG A 2 -4.21 -0.95 13.21
CA ARG A 2 -3.98 -0.96 11.75
C ARG A 2 -4.77 0.20 11.15
N TYR A 3 -4.21 0.89 10.16
CA TYR A 3 -5.00 1.89 9.43
C TYR A 3 -6.12 1.17 8.67
N SER A 4 -7.35 1.62 8.84
CA SER A 4 -8.48 1.10 8.08
C SER A 4 -8.33 1.48 6.60
N TYR A 5 -8.74 0.57 5.71
CA TYR A 5 -8.79 0.78 4.27
C TYR A 5 -9.42 2.13 3.88
N ASP A 6 -10.52 2.51 4.52
CA ASP A 6 -11.22 3.78 4.29
C ASP A 6 -10.32 5.00 4.47
N ILE A 7 -9.47 4.99 5.48
CA ILE A 7 -8.58 6.10 5.80
C ILE A 7 -7.53 6.23 4.71
N VAL A 8 -6.84 5.12 4.40
CA VAL A 8 -5.79 5.09 3.38
C VAL A 8 -6.34 5.44 2.01
N LYS A 9 -7.55 4.96 1.67
CA LYS A 9 -8.24 5.29 0.42
C LYS A 9 -8.53 6.77 0.32
N ARG A 10 -9.04 7.37 1.39
CA ARG A 10 -9.42 8.79 1.43
C ARG A 10 -8.20 9.69 1.31
N PHE A 11 -7.10 9.34 1.99
CA PHE A 11 -5.84 10.05 1.84
C PHE A 11 -5.21 9.86 0.46
N TYR A 12 -5.35 8.69 -0.16
CA TYR A 12 -4.92 8.46 -1.54
C TYR A 12 -5.73 9.30 -2.54
N ASP A 13 -7.05 9.34 -2.38
CA ASP A 13 -7.98 10.14 -3.22
C ASP A 13 -7.70 11.65 -3.11
N LEU A 14 -7.31 12.11 -1.91
CA LEU A 14 -6.87 13.47 -1.65
C LEU A 14 -5.45 13.78 -2.19
N GLY A 15 -4.74 12.79 -2.74
CA GLY A 15 -3.35 12.93 -3.21
C GLY A 15 -2.31 13.07 -2.08
N LEU A 16 -2.70 12.79 -0.84
CA LEU A 16 -1.83 12.85 0.35
C LEU A 16 -0.98 11.58 0.50
N PHE A 17 -1.46 10.45 -0.03
CA PHE A 17 -0.67 9.23 -0.14
C PHE A 17 -0.47 8.82 -1.60
N THR A 18 0.75 8.40 -1.91
CA THR A 18 1.13 7.76 -3.17
C THR A 18 1.19 6.24 -2.99
N LYS A 19 1.25 5.48 -4.09
CA LYS A 19 1.39 4.01 -4.04
C LYS A 19 2.58 3.57 -3.19
N GLU A 20 3.71 4.28 -3.27
CA GLU A 20 4.89 4.00 -2.44
C GLU A 20 4.62 4.14 -0.94
N ASN A 21 3.89 5.18 -0.52
CA ASN A 21 3.51 5.34 0.89
C ASN A 21 2.62 4.19 1.36
N VAL A 22 1.64 3.78 0.55
CA VAL A 22 0.74 2.67 0.86
C VAL A 22 1.51 1.34 0.94
N GLN A 23 2.47 1.12 0.04
CA GLN A 23 3.36 -0.05 0.06
C GLN A 23 4.27 -0.04 1.29
N LEU A 24 4.76 1.12 1.72
CA LEU A 24 5.53 1.28 2.95
C LEU A 24 4.69 0.89 4.17
N PHE A 25 3.41 1.29 4.22
CA PHE A 25 2.50 0.90 5.31
C PHE A 25 2.26 -0.61 5.36
N VAL A 26 2.26 -1.30 4.22
CA VAL A 26 2.24 -2.78 4.20
C VAL A 26 3.54 -3.35 4.77
N ARG A 27 4.70 -2.81 4.35
CA ARG A 27 6.02 -3.25 4.81
C ARG A 27 6.20 -3.08 6.33
N VAL A 28 5.70 -1.99 6.90
CA VAL A 28 5.75 -1.73 8.36
C VAL A 28 4.57 -2.37 9.12
N ASN A 29 3.84 -3.30 8.49
CA ASN A 29 2.68 -4.03 9.05
C ASN A 29 1.53 -3.14 9.56
N TYR A 30 1.52 -1.87 9.15
CA TYR A 30 0.48 -0.90 9.48
C TYR A 30 -0.76 -1.05 8.60
N PHE A 31 -0.58 -1.64 7.41
CA PHE A 31 -1.62 -1.94 6.44
C PHE A 31 -1.52 -3.40 6.01
N THR A 32 -2.66 -4.05 5.76
CA THR A 32 -2.64 -5.44 5.31
C THR A 32 -2.40 -5.51 3.81
N GLN A 33 -1.74 -6.57 3.37
CA GLN A 33 -1.52 -6.81 1.96
C GLN A 33 -2.84 -7.07 1.21
N GLU A 34 -3.86 -7.61 1.90
CA GLU A 34 -5.22 -7.74 1.36
C GLU A 34 -5.89 -6.37 1.11
N ASP A 35 -5.82 -5.44 2.06
CA ASP A 35 -6.37 -4.09 1.88
C ASP A 35 -5.60 -3.32 0.80
N TYR A 36 -4.28 -3.54 0.70
CA TYR A 36 -3.47 -3.01 -0.40
C TYR A 36 -3.92 -3.56 -1.75
N ASN A 37 -4.09 -4.89 -1.86
CA ASN A 37 -4.54 -5.54 -3.10
C ASN A 37 -5.97 -5.13 -3.48
N LYS A 38 -6.84 -4.81 -2.52
CA LYS A 38 -8.17 -4.23 -2.80
C LYS A 38 -8.09 -2.83 -3.38
N MET A 39 -7.05 -2.07 -3.03
CA MET A 39 -6.85 -0.70 -3.49
C MET A 39 -6.07 -0.67 -4.82
N PHE A 40 -5.13 -1.59 -4.97
CA PHE A 40 -4.23 -1.73 -6.12
C PHE A 40 -4.18 -3.18 -6.61
N PRO A 41 -5.27 -3.71 -7.19
CA PRO A 41 -5.28 -5.07 -7.72
C PRO A 41 -4.29 -5.25 -8.87
N GLU A 42 -3.99 -4.18 -9.61
CA GLU A 42 -2.97 -4.19 -10.68
C GLU A 42 -1.54 -4.33 -10.15
N ASP A 43 -1.19 -3.70 -9.02
CA ASP A 43 0.13 -3.85 -8.39
C ASP A 43 0.29 -5.19 -7.66
N ALA A 44 -0.82 -5.78 -7.19
CA ALA A 44 -0.81 -7.14 -6.64
C ALA A 44 -0.26 -8.17 -7.65
N GLN A 45 -0.57 -7.95 -8.93
CA GLN A 45 -0.08 -8.75 -10.05
C GLN A 45 1.29 -8.25 -10.56
N ALA A 46 1.54 -6.95 -10.48
CA ALA A 46 2.78 -6.30 -10.86
C ALA A 46 3.67 -6.03 -9.64
N GLN A 47 4.03 -7.04 -8.86
CA GLN A 47 5.06 -6.86 -7.82
C GLN A 47 6.40 -6.53 -8.52
N PRO A 48 7.01 -5.36 -8.29
CA PRO A 48 8.40 -5.15 -8.65
C PRO A 48 9.23 -5.98 -7.67
N ALA A 49 10.12 -6.81 -8.20
CA ALA A 49 11.17 -7.47 -7.45
C ALA A 49 11.79 -6.46 -6.49
N VAL A 50 11.68 -6.71 -5.18
CA VAL A 50 12.40 -5.95 -4.16
C VAL A 50 13.87 -5.93 -4.57
N ALA A 51 14.38 -4.76 -4.97
CA ALA A 51 15.77 -4.62 -5.33
C ALA A 51 16.62 -5.09 -4.14
N PRO A 52 17.51 -6.09 -4.30
CA PRO A 52 18.41 -6.48 -3.24
C PRO A 52 19.42 -5.34 -3.09
N THR A 53 19.36 -4.62 -1.97
CA THR A 53 20.49 -3.75 -1.59
C THR A 53 21.59 -4.66 -1.06
N ALA A 54 22.68 -4.72 -1.82
CA ALA A 54 23.94 -5.40 -1.51
C ALA A 54 24.72 -4.71 -0.39
#